data_AF-A0AA96V9F9-F1
#
_entry.id   AF-A0AA96V9F9-F1
#
_cell.length_a   1.000
_cell.length_b   1.000
_cell.length_c   1.000
_cell.angle_alpha   90.00
_cell.angle_beta   90.00
_cell.angle_gamma   90.00
#
_symmetry.space_group_name_H-M   'P 1'
#
loop_
_entity.id
_entity.type
_entity.pdbx_description
1 polymer ?
#
loop_
_entity_poly.entity_id
_entity_poly.type
_entity_poly.pdbx_seq_one_letter_code
_entity_poly.pdbx_strand_id
1 'polypeptide(L)' 'MDDIGKHLLELQDRMEKMSDDELVAFVNENYPEAGWCGKRKLVTRKILTFERMRVYGDKDLSMSDEEWAEKMKSENKS' A
#
# COMPACT_ATOMS: atom_id res chain seq x y z
N MET A 1 15.65 -7.37 0.58
CA MET A 1 14.31 -7.09 0.04
C MET A 1 13.57 -6.44 1.18
N ASP A 2 13.24 -5.16 1.04
CA ASP A 2 12.58 -4.39 2.10
C ASP A 2 11.31 -5.10 2.58
N ASP A 3 11.10 -5.10 3.90
CA ASP A 3 10.04 -5.82 4.60
C ASP A 3 8.64 -5.49 4.03
N ILE A 4 8.45 -4.23 3.63
CA ILE A 4 7.24 -3.74 2.99
C ILE A 4 7.08 -4.23 1.53
N GLY A 5 8.17 -4.41 0.78
CA GLY A 5 8.10 -5.01 -0.55
C GLY A 5 7.57 -6.43 -0.50
N LYS A 6 8.03 -7.21 0.48
CA LYS A 6 7.52 -8.57 0.75
C LYS A 6 6.07 -8.54 1.19
N HIS A 7 5.71 -7.66 2.12
CA HIS A 7 4.34 -7.51 2.58
C HIS A 7 3.36 -7.17 1.45
N LEU A 8 3.70 -6.22 0.57
CA LEU A 8 2.85 -5.83 -0.55
C LEU A 8 2.64 -6.98 -1.55
N LEU A 9 3.66 -7.80 -1.78
CA LEU A 9 3.56 -8.99 -2.65
C LEU A 9 2.64 -10.05 -2.04
N GLU A 10 2.80 -10.34 -0.75
CA GLU A 10 1.94 -11.29 -0.02
C GLU A 10 0.48 -10.81 0.02
N LEU A 11 0.27 -9.51 0.25
CA LEU A 11 -1.06 -8.91 0.24
C LEU A 11 -1.71 -8.98 -1.15
N GLN A 12 -0.96 -8.70 -2.20
CA GLN A 12 -1.45 -8.82 -3.58
C GLN A 12 -1.85 -10.26 -3.90
N ASP A 13 -0.97 -11.23 -3.64
CA ASP A 13 -1.22 -12.64 -3.89
C ASP A 13 -2.44 -13.16 -3.12
N ARG A 14 -2.59 -12.73 -1.86
CA ARG A 14 -3.76 -13.06 -1.04
C ARG A 14 -5.05 -12.53 -1.67
N MET A 15 -5.09 -11.25 -2.08
CA MET A 15 -6.26 -10.65 -2.72
C MET A 15 -6.60 -11.26 -4.09
N GLU A 16 -5.60 -11.70 -4.85
CA GLU A 16 -5.81 -12.35 -6.15
C GLU A 16 -6.47 -13.73 -6.01
N LYS A 17 -6.21 -14.45 -4.91
CA LYS A 17 -6.77 -15.78 -4.62
C LYS A 17 -8.16 -15.76 -3.99
N MET A 18 -8.61 -14.64 -3.44
CA MET A 18 -9.96 -14.49 -2.89
C MET A 18 -11.02 -14.52 -4.00
N SER A 19 -12.24 -14.95 -3.69
CA SER A 19 -13.44 -14.63 -4.48
C SER A 19 -13.79 -13.14 -4.37
N ASP A 20 -14.73 -12.65 -5.20
CA ASP A 20 -15.12 -11.24 -5.15
C ASP A 20 -15.81 -10.89 -3.82
N ASP A 21 -16.62 -11.79 -3.27
CA ASP A 21 -17.29 -11.59 -1.98
C ASP A 21 -16.28 -11.59 -0.81
N GLU A 22 -15.32 -12.51 -0.83
CA GLU A 22 -14.23 -12.55 0.17
C GLU A 22 -13.36 -11.29 0.10
N LEU A 23 -13.06 -10.81 -1.10
CA LEU A 23 -12.33 -9.57 -1.28
C LEU A 23 -13.12 -8.39 -0.71
N VAL A 24 -14.42 -8.28 -1.00
CA VAL A 24 -15.26 -7.20 -0.45
C VAL A 24 -15.30 -7.26 1.08
N ALA A 25 -15.48 -8.45 1.67
CA ALA A 25 -15.49 -8.62 3.13
C ALA A 25 -14.14 -8.23 3.75
N PHE A 26 -13.05 -8.75 3.19
CA PHE A 26 -11.69 -8.43 3.63
C PHE A 26 -11.42 -6.93 3.59
N VAL A 27 -11.79 -6.27 2.50
CA VAL A 27 -11.56 -4.85 2.30
C VAL A 27 -12.39 -4.01 3.27
N ASN A 28 -13.65 -4.35 3.51
CA ASN A 28 -14.49 -3.64 4.47
C ASN A 28 -14.02 -3.80 5.92
N GLU A 29 -13.45 -4.96 6.27
CA GLU A 29 -12.94 -5.23 7.62
C GLU A 29 -11.60 -4.53 7.88
N ASN A 30 -10.69 -4.55 6.91
CA ASN A 30 -9.31 -4.08 7.09
C ASN A 30 -9.09 -2.63 6.66
N TYR A 31 -9.93 -2.13 5.75
CA TYR A 31 -9.84 -0.78 5.21
C TYR A 31 -11.20 -0.06 5.28
N PRO A 32 -11.80 0.11 6.48
CA PRO A 32 -13.13 0.71 6.62
C PRO A 32 -13.17 2.20 6.22
N GLU A 33 -11.99 2.80 6.06
CA GLU A 33 -11.76 4.23 5.92
C GLU A 33 -12.12 4.78 4.52
N ALA A 34 -12.44 3.92 3.55
CA ALA A 34 -12.91 4.36 2.24
C ALA A 34 -13.90 3.38 1.57
N GLY A 35 -14.79 3.93 0.74
CA GLY A 35 -15.68 3.17 -0.14
C GLY A 35 -14.91 2.56 -1.32
N TRP A 36 -14.20 1.47 -1.07
CA TRP A 36 -13.42 0.75 -2.08
C TRP A 36 -14.35 0.01 -3.05
N CYS A 37 -14.81 0.71 -4.07
CA CYS A 37 -15.69 0.15 -5.09
C CYS A 37 -15.02 0.07 -6.47
N GLY A 38 -15.52 -0.84 -7.30
CA GLY A 38 -15.12 -1.01 -8.69
C GLY A 38 -14.60 -2.40 -9.02
N LYS A 39 -13.96 -2.54 -10.19
CA LYS A 39 -13.38 -3.82 -10.64
C LYS A 39 -12.27 -4.25 -9.69
N ARG A 40 -12.17 -5.56 -9.41
CA ARG A 40 -11.12 -6.18 -8.59
C ARG A 40 -9.73 -5.58 -8.77
N LYS A 41 -9.21 -5.57 -10.01
CA LYS A 41 -7.86 -5.02 -10.31
C LYS A 41 -7.66 -3.58 -9.83
N LEU A 42 -8.71 -2.76 -9.89
CA LEU A 42 -8.66 -1.37 -9.42
C LEU A 42 -8.64 -1.30 -7.89
N VAL A 43 -9.48 -2.09 -7.23
CA VAL A 43 -9.54 -2.16 -5.76
C VAL A 43 -8.20 -2.64 -5.19
N THR A 44 -7.67 -3.75 -5.71
CA THR A 44 -6.35 -4.30 -5.32
C THR A 44 -5.25 -3.24 -5.48
N ARG A 45 -5.19 -2.55 -6.62
CA ARG A 45 -4.20 -1.50 -6.85
C ARG A 45 -4.32 -0.35 -5.84
N LYS A 46 -5.54 0.11 -5.55
CA LYS A 46 -5.77 1.18 -4.59
C LYS A 46 -5.29 0.82 -3.18
N ILE A 47 -5.57 -0.41 -2.73
CA ILE A 47 -5.13 -0.91 -1.42
C ILE A 47 -3.61 -1.01 -1.35
N LEU A 48 -2.97 -1.58 -2.37
CA LEU A 48 -1.51 -1.67 -2.40
C LEU A 48 -0.84 -0.29 -2.39
N THR A 49 -1.43 0.69 -3.10
CA THR A 49 -0.97 2.08 -3.03
C THR A 49 -1.17 2.65 -1.63
N PHE A 50 -2.32 2.43 -1.00
CA PHE A 50 -2.61 2.92 0.35
C PHE A 50 -1.62 2.36 1.37
N GLU A 51 -1.36 1.05 1.38
CA GLU A 51 -0.36 0.42 2.27
C GLU A 51 1.03 0.99 2.05
N ARG A 52 1.41 1.17 0.79
CA ARG A 52 2.70 1.78 0.44
C ARG A 52 2.82 3.21 0.96
N MET A 53 1.77 4.02 0.82
CA MET A 53 1.74 5.38 1.35
C MET A 53 1.69 5.42 2.89
N ARG A 54 1.10 4.42 3.55
CA ARG A 54 1.10 4.32 5.01
C ARG A 54 2.52 4.16 5.58
N VAL A 55 3.35 3.38 4.91
CA VAL A 55 4.72 3.09 5.37
C VAL A 55 5.71 4.16 4.92
N TYR A 56 5.61 4.61 3.68
CA TYR A 56 6.58 5.55 3.12
C TYR A 56 6.11 7.02 3.12
N GLY A 57 4.85 7.29 3.43
CA GLY A 57 4.27 8.63 3.29
C GLY A 57 4.16 9.05 1.82
N ASP A 58 4.30 10.33 1.55
CA ASP A 58 4.38 10.90 0.20
C ASP A 58 5.76 10.69 -0.43
N LYS A 59 6.39 9.55 -0.13
CA LYS A 59 7.68 9.18 -0.70
C LYS A 59 7.55 9.09 -2.19
N ASP A 60 8.29 9.95 -2.87
CA ASP A 60 8.54 9.81 -4.27
C ASP A 60 9.32 8.50 -4.47
N LEU A 61 8.65 7.48 -4.99
CA LEU A 61 9.21 6.15 -5.21
C LEU A 61 10.19 6.12 -6.40
N SER A 62 10.37 7.25 -7.11
CA SER A 62 11.50 7.43 -8.01
C SER A 62 12.81 7.70 -7.25
N MET A 63 12.72 8.06 -5.97
CA MET A 63 13.86 8.20 -5.08
C MET A 63 14.22 6.86 -4.44
N SER A 64 15.51 6.55 -4.42
CA SER A 64 16.08 5.45 -3.64
C SER A 64 15.84 5.63 -2.14
N ASP A 65 15.99 4.54 -1.38
CA ASP A 65 15.82 4.57 0.08
C ASP A 65 16.82 5.50 0.77
N GLU A 66 18.03 5.63 0.22
CA GLU A 66 19.08 6.54 0.69
C GLU A 66 18.67 8.01 0.50
N GLU A 67 18.18 8.36 -0.70
CA GLU A 67 17.72 9.71 -1.01
C GLU A 67 16.51 10.12 -0.15
N TRP A 68 15.61 9.18 0.14
CA TRP A 68 14.48 9.44 1.03
C TRP A 68 14.91 9.64 2.48
N ALA A 69 15.85 8.82 2.96
CA ALA A 69 16.38 8.97 4.31
C ALA A 69 17.10 10.31 4.52
N GLU A 70 17.80 10.82 3.48
CA GLU A 70 18.38 12.16 3.52
C GLU A 70 17.33 13.27 3.50
N LYS A 71 16.30 13.15 2.66
CA LYS A 71 15.19 14.12 2.61
C LYS A 71 14.49 14.25 3.97
N MET A 72 14.16 13.13 4.61
CA MET A 72 13.52 13.12 5.94
C MET A 72 14.43 13.70 7.03
N LYS A 73 15.76 13.49 6.95
CA LYS A 73 16.73 14.14 7.86
C LYS A 73 16.79 15.66 7.66
N SER A 74 16.56 16.15 6.44
CA SER A 74 16.56 17.58 6.13
C SER A 74 15.28 18.28 6.59
N GLU A 75 14.12 17.61 6.51
CA GLU A 75 12.83 18.16 6.94
C GLU A 75 12.71 18.28 8.47
N ASN A 76 13.36 17.40 9.23
CA ASN A 76 13.38 17.44 10.70
C ASN A 76 14.38 18.45 11.31
N LYS A 77 15.07 19.25 10.49
CA LYS A 77 16.02 20.29 10.94
C LYS A 77 15.46 21.72 10.87
N SER A 78 14.17 21.90 10.57
CA SER A 78 13.53 23.21 10.47
C SER A 78 12.55 23.50 11.60
#